data_AF-A0A560INM9-F1
#
_entry.id   AF-A0A560INM9-F1
#
_cell.length_a   1.000
_cell.length_b   1.000
_cell.length_c   1.000
_cell.angle_alpha   90.00
_cell.angle_beta   90.00
_cell.angle_gamma   90.00
#
_symmetry.space_group_name_H-M   'P 1'
#
loop_
_entity.id
_entity.type
_entity.pdbx_description
1 polymer ?
#
loop_
_entity_poly.entity_id
_entity_poly.type
_entity_poly.pdbx_seq_one_letter_code
_entity_poly.pdbx_strand_id
1 'polypeptide(L)'
;MCIGIPMQVVEVGAGHARCRSGAEILSIDTSLVGDVAPGTWLMTFLGAAREVMSPEAAQRSLAALNALEAVMQGRPADLDAAFADLIGREPQLPGHLLPAHLRPTPEPEA
;
A
#
# COMPACT_ATOMS: atom_id res chain seq x y z
N MET A 1 7.58 -14.51 -6.94
CA MET A 1 7.82 -13.15 -6.42
C MET A 1 6.64 -12.84 -5.52
N CYS A 2 6.84 -12.66 -4.21
CA CYS A 2 5.76 -12.33 -3.28
C CYS A 2 5.76 -10.82 -3.07
N ILE A 3 4.69 -10.15 -3.50
CA ILE A 3 4.47 -8.71 -3.30
C ILE A 3 3.16 -8.51 -2.54
N GLY A 4 3.05 -7.41 -1.80
CA GLY A 4 1.81 -7.08 -1.11
C GLY A 4 0.70 -6.73 -2.09
N ILE A 5 -0.51 -7.23 -1.85
CA ILE A 5 -1.68 -7.01 -2.71
C ILE A 5 -2.77 -6.28 -1.90
N PRO A 6 -3.26 -5.11 -2.35
CA PRO A 6 -4.42 -4.47 -1.77
C PRO A 6 -5.66 -5.35 -1.97
N MET A 7 -6.40 -5.60 -0.90
CA MET A 7 -7.66 -6.34 -0.95
C MET A 7 -8.75 -5.60 -0.17
N GLN A 8 -10.00 -5.71 -0.59
CA GLN A 8 -11.13 -5.11 0.11
C GLN A 8 -11.89 -6.17 0.92
N VAL A 9 -12.14 -5.90 2.21
CA VAL A 9 -12.94 -6.76 3.08
C VAL A 9 -14.37 -6.86 2.52
N VAL A 10 -14.86 -8.09 2.35
CA VAL A 10 -16.24 -8.38 1.95
C VAL A 10 -17.07 -8.92 3.10
N GLU A 11 -16.45 -9.65 4.03
CA GLU A 11 -17.09 -10.29 5.18
C GLU A 11 -16.07 -10.38 6.32
N VAL A 12 -16.54 -10.18 7.56
CA VAL A 12 -15.68 -10.19 8.76
C VAL A 12 -15.95 -11.47 9.55
N GLY A 13 -14.88 -12.13 9.98
CA GLY A 13 -14.90 -13.26 10.91
C GLY A 13 -14.05 -12.99 12.16
N ALA A 14 -14.00 -13.96 13.06
CA ALA A 14 -13.18 -13.83 14.28
C ALA A 14 -11.70 -13.99 13.95
N GLY A 15 -10.90 -12.91 14.05
CA GLY A 15 -9.45 -12.91 13.78
C GLY A 15 -9.06 -13.01 12.30
N HIS A 16 -10.05 -13.06 11.40
CA HIS A 16 -9.85 -13.17 9.96
C HIS A 16 -10.95 -12.40 9.23
N ALA A 17 -10.69 -11.98 7.99
CA ALA A 17 -11.68 -11.42 7.10
C ALA A 17 -11.62 -12.10 5.74
N ARG A 18 -12.77 -12.23 5.07
CA ARG A 18 -12.79 -12.56 3.65
C ARG A 18 -12.55 -11.28 2.88
N CYS A 19 -11.53 -11.28 2.02
CA CYS A 19 -11.13 -10.11 1.26
C CYS A 19 -11.10 -10.42 -0.22
N ARG A 20 -11.48 -9.45 -1.05
CA ARG A 20 -11.52 -9.56 -2.50
C ARG A 20 -10.30 -8.91 -3.14
N SER A 21 -9.70 -9.60 -4.11
CA SER A 21 -8.74 -9.05 -5.09
C SER A 21 -9.19 -9.47 -6.49
N GLY A 22 -9.67 -8.52 -7.29
CA GLY A 22 -10.30 -8.84 -8.59
C GLY A 22 -11.44 -9.85 -8.43
N ALA A 23 -11.31 -11.02 -9.06
CA ALA A 23 -12.27 -12.12 -8.99
C ALA A 23 -12.06 -13.07 -7.80
N GLU A 24 -10.90 -12.99 -7.13
CA GLU A 24 -10.56 -13.90 -6.03
C GLU A 24 -11.09 -13.38 -4.70
N ILE A 25 -11.55 -14.30 -3.84
CA ILE A 25 -11.89 -14.03 -2.45
C ILE A 25 -11.05 -14.97 -1.58
N LEU A 26 -10.22 -14.40 -0.72
CA LEU A 26 -9.30 -15.13 0.16
C LEU A 26 -9.59 -14.83 1.62
N SER A 27 -9.28 -15.77 2.50
CA SER A 27 -9.30 -15.55 3.95
C SER A 27 -7.99 -14.90 4.37
N ILE A 28 -8.07 -13.76 5.04
CA ILE A 28 -6.93 -12.94 5.46
C ILE A 28 -6.94 -12.83 6.98
N ASP A 29 -5.82 -13.15 7.61
CA ASP A 29 -5.59 -12.93 9.04
C ASP A 29 -5.55 -11.42 9.33
N THR A 30 -6.35 -10.97 10.29
CA THR A 30 -6.47 -9.54 10.67
C THR A 30 -5.82 -9.20 12.02
N SER A 31 -5.15 -10.17 12.66
CA SER A 31 -4.57 -10.01 14.01
C SER A 31 -3.62 -8.82 14.15
N LEU A 32 -2.90 -8.45 13.09
CA LEU A 32 -1.94 -7.34 13.09
C LEU A 32 -2.59 -5.95 12.92
N VAL A 33 -3.82 -5.90 12.41
CA VAL A 33 -4.52 -4.63 12.10
C VAL A 33 -5.75 -4.40 12.99
N GLY A 34 -6.14 -5.41 13.78
CA GLY A 34 -7.27 -5.34 14.68
C GLY A 34 -8.62 -5.50 13.97
N ASP A 35 -9.63 -4.80 14.49
CA ASP A 35 -11.00 -4.87 13.98
C ASP A 35 -11.12 -4.20 12.60
N VAL A 36 -11.85 -4.85 11.70
CA VAL A 36 -12.11 -4.37 10.34
C VAL A 36 -13.60 -4.48 10.01
N ALA A 37 -14.06 -3.77 9.00
CA ALA A 37 -15.44 -3.78 8.54
C ALA A 37 -15.53 -4.11 7.04
N PRO A 38 -16.68 -4.58 6.53
CA PRO A 38 -16.90 -4.67 5.09
C PRO A 38 -16.64 -3.32 4.41
N GLY A 39 -15.89 -3.35 3.31
CA GLY A 39 -15.44 -2.16 2.58
C GLY A 39 -14.07 -1.63 2.99
N THR A 40 -13.52 -2.04 4.13
CA THR A 40 -12.15 -1.70 4.55
C THR A 40 -11.14 -2.23 3.54
N TRP A 41 -10.16 -1.40 3.16
CA TRP A 41 -9.04 -1.80 2.33
C TRP A 41 -7.86 -2.23 3.18
N LEU A 42 -7.21 -3.33 2.81
CA LEU A 42 -6.09 -3.91 3.54
C LEU A 42 -4.92 -4.13 2.58
N MET A 43 -3.71 -3.77 3.01
CA MET A 43 -2.50 -4.28 2.37
C MET A 43 -2.25 -5.70 2.89
N THR A 44 -2.28 -6.69 2.00
CA THR A 44 -2.12 -8.10 2.39
C THR A 44 -0.80 -8.65 1.91
N PHE A 45 -0.15 -9.48 2.73
CA PHE A 45 1.07 -10.18 2.36
C PHE A 45 1.10 -11.55 3.04
N LEU A 46 1.31 -12.61 2.25
CA LEU A 46 1.35 -14.00 2.74
C LEU A 46 0.14 -14.38 3.61
N GLY A 47 -1.07 -14.01 3.18
CA GLY A 47 -2.32 -14.37 3.86
C GLY A 47 -2.66 -13.56 5.12
N ALA A 48 -1.92 -12.50 5.42
CA ALA A 48 -2.20 -11.64 6.57
C ALA A 48 -2.22 -10.15 6.18
N ALA A 49 -3.11 -9.39 6.81
CA ALA A 49 -3.17 -7.94 6.71
C ALA A 49 -1.97 -7.29 7.42
N ARG A 50 -1.36 -6.29 6.79
CA ARG A 50 -0.21 -5.55 7.32
C ARG A 50 -0.55 -4.11 7.66
N GLU A 51 -1.55 -3.57 6.99
CA GLU A 51 -1.95 -2.18 7.11
C GLU A 51 -3.42 -2.04 6.68
N VAL A 52 -4.16 -1.16 7.37
CA VAL A 52 -5.43 -0.64 6.88
C VAL A 52 -5.16 0.55 5.97
N MET A 53 -5.65 0.47 4.73
CA MET A 53 -5.40 1.47 3.71
C MET A 53 -6.62 2.36 3.49
N SER A 54 -6.38 3.59 3.02
CA SER A 54 -7.44 4.38 2.40
C SER A 54 -7.82 3.79 1.03
N PRO A 55 -9.06 3.98 0.55
CA PRO A 55 -9.46 3.56 -0.79
C PRO A 55 -8.54 4.12 -1.88
N GLU A 56 -8.13 5.38 -1.77
CA GLU A 56 -7.27 6.04 -2.75
C GLU A 56 -5.88 5.40 -2.80
N ALA A 57 -5.29 5.10 -1.64
CA ALA A 57 -4.00 4.41 -1.57
C ALA A 57 -4.08 3.01 -2.17
N ALA A 58 -5.14 2.26 -1.87
CA ALA A 58 -5.35 0.93 -2.44
C ALA A 58 -5.47 0.97 -3.96
N GLN A 59 -6.22 1.93 -4.51
CA GLN A 59 -6.35 2.11 -5.97
C GLN A 59 -5.02 2.49 -6.63
N ARG A 60 -4.22 3.37 -6.02
CA ARG A 60 -2.88 3.70 -6.54
C ARG A 60 -1.97 2.48 -6.56
N SER A 61 -1.94 1.70 -5.48
CA SER A 61 -1.16 0.47 -5.43
C SER A 61 -1.64 -0.57 -6.47
N LEU A 62 -2.94 -0.71 -6.68
CA LEU A 62 -3.48 -1.59 -7.72
C LEU A 62 -3.08 -1.12 -9.14
N ALA A 63 -3.13 0.19 -9.42
CA ALA A 63 -2.69 0.74 -10.69
C ALA A 63 -1.20 0.45 -10.96
N ALA A 64 -0.35 0.67 -9.96
CA ALA A 64 1.08 0.35 -10.02
C ALA A 64 1.34 -1.15 -10.26
N LEU A 65 0.63 -2.04 -9.56
CA LEU A 65 0.75 -3.50 -9.74
C LEU A 65 0.30 -3.95 -11.14
N ASN A 66 -0.81 -3.41 -11.65
CA ASN A 66 -1.29 -3.71 -13.00
C ASN A 66 -0.30 -3.24 -14.08
N ALA A 67 0.29 -2.06 -13.91
CA ALA A 67 1.32 -1.54 -14.81
C ALA A 67 2.58 -2.41 -14.78
N LEU A 68 3.02 -2.82 -13.60
CA LEU A 68 4.16 -3.74 -13.44
C LEU A 68 3.89 -5.08 -14.14
N GLU A 69 2.71 -5.66 -13.95
CA GLU A 69 2.32 -6.91 -14.61
C GLU A 69 2.31 -6.77 -16.14
N ALA A 70 1.74 -5.67 -16.66
CA ALA A 70 1.74 -5.40 -18.10
C ALA A 70 3.16 -5.33 -18.68
N VAL A 71 4.07 -4.60 -18.02
CA VAL A 71 5.48 -4.50 -18.43
C VAL A 71 6.17 -5.87 -18.38
N MET A 72 5.96 -6.66 -17.33
CA MET A 72 6.51 -8.01 -17.21
C MET A 72 6.03 -8.95 -18.33
N GLN A 73 4.83 -8.72 -18.86
CA GLN A 73 4.27 -9.46 -20.00
C GLN A 73 4.65 -8.87 -21.37
N GLY A 74 5.50 -7.84 -21.41
CA GLY A 74 5.88 -7.15 -22.65
C GLY A 74 4.76 -6.33 -23.28
N ARG A 75 3.71 -6.01 -22.52
CA ARG A 75 2.60 -5.16 -22.96
C ARG A 75 2.89 -3.69 -22.64
N PRO A 76 2.39 -2.75 -23.45
CA PRO A 76 2.49 -1.34 -23.12
C PRO A 76 1.71 -1.03 -21.84
N ALA A 77 2.26 -0.14 -21.01
CA ALA A 77 1.63 0.37 -19.80
C ALA A 77 1.88 1.88 -19.72
N ASP A 78 0.87 2.64 -19.31
CA ASP A 78 1.01 4.06 -19.01
C ASP A 78 1.58 4.22 -17.58
N LEU A 79 2.90 4.31 -17.49
CA LEU A 79 3.61 4.41 -16.21
C LEU A 79 3.37 5.75 -15.52
N ASP A 80 3.19 6.84 -16.29
CA ASP A 80 2.94 8.16 -15.74
C ASP A 80 1.57 8.21 -15.04
N ALA A 81 0.56 7.59 -15.63
CA ALA A 81 -0.74 7.44 -14.98
C ALA A 81 -0.69 6.50 -13.77
N ALA A 82 0.04 5.38 -13.87
CA ALA A 82 0.12 4.38 -12.80
C ALA A 82 0.86 4.87 -11.55
N PHE A 83 1.82 5.80 -11.71
CA PHE A 83 2.63 6.39 -10.65
C PHE A 83 2.47 7.91 -10.56
N ALA A 84 1.28 8.43 -10.88
CA ALA A 84 1.01 9.87 -10.97
C ALA A 84 1.35 10.64 -9.68
N ASP A 85 1.32 9.98 -8.52
CA ASP A 85 1.67 10.57 -7.22
C ASP A 85 3.19 10.74 -7.00
N LEU A 86 4.01 10.10 -7.84
CA LEU A 86 5.46 10.19 -7.80
C LEU A 86 6.02 11.13 -8.89
N ILE A 87 5.22 11.47 -9.91
CA ILE A 87 5.65 12.37 -10.98
C ILE A 87 5.77 13.81 -10.45
N GLY A 88 6.89 14.47 -10.76
CA GLY A 88 7.14 15.86 -10.37
C GLY A 88 7.39 16.07 -8.86
N ARG A 89 7.63 14.99 -8.11
CA ARG A 89 7.88 15.04 -6.67
C ARG A 89 9.18 14.33 -6.31
N GLU A 90 10.16 15.10 -5.85
CA GLU A 90 11.38 14.52 -5.26
C GLU A 90 11.11 14.00 -3.84
N PRO A 91 11.54 12.76 -3.52
CA PRO A 91 11.50 12.25 -2.15
C PRO A 91 12.31 13.15 -1.23
N GLN A 92 11.72 13.56 -0.11
CA GLN A 92 12.41 14.35 0.90
C GLN A 92 13.24 13.44 1.81
N LEU A 93 14.48 13.82 2.07
CA LEU A 93 15.32 13.11 3.02
C LEU A 93 14.81 13.35 4.46
N PRO A 94 14.73 12.30 5.30
CA PRO A 94 14.56 12.44 6.74
C PRO A 94 15.62 13.37 7.33
N GLY A 95 15.29 14.09 8.41
CA GLY A 95 16.19 15.09 8.99
C GLY A 95 17.59 14.56 9.36
N HIS A 96 17.69 13.30 9.80
CA HIS A 96 18.97 12.66 10.13
C HIS A 96 19.79 12.23 8.89
N LEU A 97 19.19 12.25 7.69
CA LEU A 97 19.86 12.01 6.41
C LEU A 97 20.17 13.32 5.65
N LEU A 98 19.75 14.47 6.18
CA LEU A 98 20.10 15.76 5.58
C LEU A 98 21.60 16.06 5.77
N PRO A 99 22.27 16.63 4.74
CA PRO A 99 23.58 17.23 4.89
C PRO A 99 23.63 18.16 6.11
N ALA A 100 24.76 18.21 6.81
CA ALA A 100 24.89 18.99 8.06
C ALA A 100 24.45 20.47 7.93
N HIS A 101 24.63 21.07 6.75
CA HIS A 101 24.25 22.46 6.48
C HIS A 101 22.74 22.66 6.22
N LEU A 102 21.96 21.58 6.09
CA LEU A 102 20.51 21.60 5.89
C LEU A 102 19.74 21.00 7.09
N ARG A 103 20.43 20.52 8.13
CA ARG A 103 19.76 19.96 9.31
C ARG A 103 19.12 21.08 10.14
N PRO A 104 17.83 20.96 10.52
CA PRO A 104 17.23 21.88 11.47
C PRO A 104 17.96 21.78 12.81
N THR A 105 18.27 22.92 13.41
CA THR A 105 18.88 22.99 14.75
C THR A 105 17.91 22.36 15.75
N PRO A 106 18.35 21.44 16.62
CA PRO A 106 17.47 20.90 17.66
C PRO A 106 16.98 22.05 18.56
N GLU A 107 15.68 22.14 18.78
CA GLU A 107 15.10 23.06 19.75
C GLU A 107 15.57 22.68 21.17
N PRO A 108 15.93 23.64 22.03
CA PRO A 108 16.31 23.33 23.40
C PRO A 108 15.10 22.75 24.15
N GLU A 109 15.28 21.59 24.77
CA GLU A 109 14.30 21.01 25.71
C GLU A 109 14.08 21.99 26.87
N ALA A 110 12.84 22.44 27.04
CA ALA A 110 12.40 23.31 28.13
C ALA A 110 11.99 22.50 29.37
#